data_AF-A0AA36JYI9-F1
#
_entry.id   AF-A0AA36JYI9-F1
#
_cell.length_a   1.000
_cell.length_b   1.000
_cell.length_c   1.000
_cell.angle_alpha   90.00
_cell.angle_beta   90.00
_cell.angle_gamma   90.00
#
_symmetry.space_group_name_H-M   'P 1'
#
loop_
_entity.id
_entity.type
_entity.pdbx_description
1 polymer ?
#
loop_
_entity_poly.entity_id
_entity_poly.type
_entity_poly.pdbx_seq_one_letter_code
_entity_poly.pdbx_strand_id
1 'polypeptide(L)'
;MTTIRSDREVAQTYGSQLANACQNLTAVSEVTKDTVTELEGNTRHHAVIDQDKSFLAQITAAVETASDHLHSVASDFEAVDQAGAESFEGKHD
;
A
#
# COMPACT_ATOMS: atom_id res chain seq x y z
N MET A 1 17.78 -27.01 -9.98
CA MET A 1 17.69 -25.72 -9.28
C MET A 1 16.28 -25.21 -9.48
N THR A 2 15.51 -25.08 -8.40
CA THR A 2 14.28 -24.27 -8.42
C THR A 2 14.74 -22.82 -8.48
N THR A 3 14.69 -22.21 -9.66
CA THR A 3 14.86 -20.77 -9.84
C THR A 3 13.95 -20.09 -8.84
N ILE A 4 14.49 -19.26 -7.95
CA ILE A 4 13.66 -18.42 -7.10
C ILE A 4 13.09 -17.36 -8.05
N ARG A 5 11.98 -17.71 -8.69
CA ARG A 5 11.25 -16.78 -9.55
C ARG A 5 10.55 -15.81 -8.62
N SER A 6 11.22 -14.73 -8.29
CA SER A 6 10.57 -13.54 -7.78
C SER A 6 9.61 -13.09 -8.87
N ASP A 7 8.33 -13.41 -8.75
CA ASP A 7 7.29 -12.92 -9.67
C ASP A 7 7.08 -11.42 -9.40
N ARG A 8 8.11 -10.63 -9.72
CA ARG A 8 8.17 -9.19 -9.48
C ARG A 8 7.03 -8.47 -10.16
N GLU A 9 6.64 -8.93 -11.35
CA GLU A 9 5.44 -8.46 -12.05
C GLU A 9 4.18 -8.68 -11.22
N VAL A 10 4.05 -9.82 -10.54
CA VAL A 10 2.89 -10.12 -9.68
C VAL A 10 2.91 -9.24 -8.42
N ALA A 11 4.07 -9.07 -7.78
CA ALA A 11 4.22 -8.19 -6.61
C ALA A 11 3.94 -6.72 -6.96
N GLN A 12 4.48 -6.22 -8.07
CA GLN A 12 4.21 -4.87 -8.58
C GLN A 12 2.74 -4.68 -8.98
N THR A 13 2.12 -5.71 -9.55
CA THR A 13 0.71 -5.71 -9.92
C THR A 13 -0.19 -5.62 -8.68
N TYR A 14 0.11 -6.38 -7.63
CA TYR A 14 -0.63 -6.31 -6.37
C TYR A 14 -0.41 -5.00 -5.63
N GLY A 15 0.84 -4.50 -5.54
CA GLY A 15 1.13 -3.19 -4.95
C GLY A 15 0.40 -2.05 -5.66
N SER A 16 0.37 -2.08 -7.00
CA SER A 16 -0.34 -1.08 -7.81
C SER A 16 -1.86 -1.16 -7.65
N GLN A 17 -2.43 -2.37 -7.59
CA GLN A 17 -3.87 -2.55 -7.32
C GLN A 17 -4.24 -2.04 -5.93
N LEU A 18 -3.38 -2.30 -4.94
CA LEU A 18 -3.59 -1.91 -3.56
C LEU A 18 -3.51 -0.38 -3.39
N ALA A 19 -2.53 0.27 -4.04
CA ALA A 19 -2.44 1.73 -4.10
C ALA A 19 -3.68 2.37 -4.76
N ASN A 20 -4.18 1.81 -5.87
CA ASN A 20 -5.40 2.29 -6.52
C ASN A 20 -6.65 2.12 -5.65
N ALA A 21 -6.77 1.00 -4.92
CA ALA A 21 -7.87 0.79 -3.98
C ALA A 21 -7.86 1.85 -2.85
N CYS A 22 -6.67 2.22 -2.37
CA CYS A 22 -6.50 3.31 -1.39
C CYS A 22 -6.86 4.70 -1.92
N GLN A 23 -6.52 5.00 -3.18
CA GLN A 23 -6.97 6.25 -3.81
C GLN A 23 -8.51 6.32 -3.93
N ASN A 24 -9.15 5.20 -4.26
CA ASN A 24 -10.60 5.14 -4.31
C ASN A 24 -11.26 5.28 -2.93
N LEU A 25 -10.63 4.75 -1.88
CA LEU A 25 -11.06 4.91 -0.49
C LEU A 25 -10.96 6.37 -0.02
N THR A 26 -9.85 7.04 -0.33
CA THR A 26 -9.63 8.47 0.01
C THR A 26 -10.48 9.43 -0.82
N ALA A 27 -10.95 9.01 -2.00
CA ALA A 27 -11.90 9.78 -2.82
C ALA A 27 -13.33 9.81 -2.26
N VAL A 28 -13.63 9.03 -1.22
CA VAL A 28 -14.92 9.14 -0.51
C VAL A 28 -15.04 10.55 0.05
N SER A 29 -16.03 11.28 -0.47
CA SER A 29 -16.14 12.74 -0.40
C SER A 29 -16.17 13.31 1.02
N GLU A 30 -15.85 14.60 1.13
CA GLU A 30 -16.08 15.37 2.35
C GLU A 30 -17.53 15.21 2.81
N VAL A 31 -17.73 14.45 3.88
CA VAL A 31 -19.04 14.36 4.54
C VAL A 31 -19.42 15.75 5.02
N THR A 32 -20.55 16.26 4.52
CA THR A 32 -21.02 17.60 4.84
C THR A 32 -21.41 17.67 6.31
N LYS A 33 -20.81 18.62 7.03
CA LYS A 33 -21.12 18.91 8.43
C LYS A 33 -22.32 19.85 8.50
N ASP A 34 -23.41 19.42 9.14
CA ASP A 34 -24.53 20.33 9.44
C ASP A 34 -24.07 21.35 10.50
N THR A 35 -23.92 22.61 10.08
CA THR A 35 -23.56 23.75 10.93
C THR A 35 -24.74 24.67 11.23
N VAL A 36 -25.93 24.38 10.68
CA VAL A 36 -27.12 25.23 10.82
C VAL A 36 -27.84 24.95 12.14
N THR A 37 -27.81 23.70 12.60
CA THR A 37 -28.39 23.33 13.89
C THR A 37 -27.30 23.02 14.92
N GLU A 38 -27.34 23.72 16.07
CA GLU A 38 -26.40 23.52 17.16
C GLU A 38 -27.03 22.58 18.20
N LEU A 39 -27.22 21.33 17.78
CA LEU A 39 -27.65 20.24 18.64
C LEU A 39 -26.44 19.41 19.06
N GLU A 40 -26.39 18.94 20.30
CA GLU A 40 -25.25 18.17 20.84
C GLU A 40 -24.91 16.93 19.98
N GLY A 41 -25.91 16.37 19.29
CA GLY A 41 -25.75 15.29 18.31
C GLY A 41 -24.91 15.68 17.09
N ASN A 42 -25.02 16.91 16.59
CA ASN A 42 -24.25 17.38 15.44
C ASN A 42 -22.77 17.52 15.77
N THR A 43 -22.44 18.05 16.95
CA THR A 43 -21.05 18.15 17.41
C THR A 43 -20.40 16.77 17.53
N ARG A 44 -21.11 15.78 18.08
CA ARG A 44 -20.63 14.38 18.09
C ARG A 44 -20.45 13.83 16.69
N HIS A 45 -21.39 14.09 15.79
CA HIS A 45 -21.33 13.57 14.42
C HIS A 45 -20.14 14.15 13.65
N HIS A 46 -19.85 15.45 13.83
CA HIS A 46 -18.66 16.09 13.25
C HIS A 46 -17.36 15.48 13.78
N ALA A 47 -17.29 15.21 15.08
CA ALA A 47 -16.12 14.58 15.69
C ALA A 47 -15.87 13.17 15.13
N VAL A 48 -16.93 12.38 14.95
CA VAL A 48 -16.83 11.05 14.33
C VAL A 48 -16.37 11.14 12.87
N ILE A 49 -16.90 12.09 12.10
CA ILE A 49 -16.46 12.34 10.70
C ILE A 49 -14.96 12.63 10.64
N ASP A 50 -14.44 13.46 11.55
CA ASP A 50 -13.01 13.78 11.60
C ASP A 50 -12.18 12.55 12.02
N GLN A 51 -12.70 11.73 12.92
CA GLN A 51 -12.06 10.49 13.37
C GLN A 51 -11.98 9.46 12.23
N ASP A 52 -13.06 9.30 11.47
CA ASP A 52 -13.12 8.41 10.30
C ASP A 52 -12.14 8.87 9.21
N LYS A 53 -12.05 10.18 8.94
CA LYS A 53 -11.04 10.73 8.02
C LYS A 53 -9.61 10.42 8.47
N SER A 54 -9.32 10.58 9.76
CA SER A 54 -8.01 10.26 10.31
C SER A 54 -7.68 8.76 10.21
N PHE A 55 -8.66 7.90 10.46
CA PHE A 55 -8.50 6.46 10.36
C PHE A 55 -8.26 6.02 8.91
N LEU A 56 -9.00 6.60 7.96
CA LEU A 56 -8.83 6.37 6.53
C LEU A 56 -7.43 6.76 6.03
N ALA A 57 -6.90 7.90 6.52
CA ALA A 57 -5.54 8.33 6.23
C ALA A 57 -4.50 7.34 6.78
N GLN A 58 -4.69 6.82 7.99
CA GLN A 58 -3.80 5.81 8.58
C GLN A 58 -3.82 4.49 7.80
N ILE A 59 -5.00 4.01 7.39
CA ILE A 59 -5.13 2.82 6.53
C ILE A 59 -4.37 3.03 5.23
N THR A 60 -4.55 4.20 4.60
CA THR A 60 -3.92 4.54 3.33
C THR A 60 -2.39 4.52 3.44
N ALA A 61 -1.84 5.18 4.47
CA ALA A 61 -0.40 5.20 4.70
C ALA A 61 0.17 3.79 4.98
N ALA A 62 -0.52 2.97 5.76
CA ALA A 62 -0.09 1.60 6.05
C ALA A 62 -0.08 0.72 4.78
N VAL A 63 -1.07 0.90 3.92
CA VAL A 63 -1.20 0.20 2.65
C VAL A 63 -0.15 0.63 1.63
N GLU A 64 0.12 1.94 1.51
CA GLU A 64 1.22 2.45 0.68
C GLU A 64 2.56 1.88 1.15
N THR A 65 2.82 1.92 2.46
CA THR A 65 4.04 1.33 3.05
C THR A 65 4.16 -0.16 2.75
N ALA A 66 3.07 -0.92 2.88
CA ALA A 66 3.08 -2.35 2.55
C ALA A 66 3.37 -2.60 1.05
N SER A 67 2.84 -1.75 0.17
CA SER A 67 3.09 -1.82 -1.27
C SER A 67 4.55 -1.54 -1.59
N ASP A 68 5.15 -0.53 -0.95
CA ASP A 68 6.57 -0.20 -1.10
C ASP A 68 7.48 -1.32 -0.59
N HIS A 69 7.15 -1.91 0.57
CA HIS A 69 7.88 -3.06 1.09
C HIS A 69 7.80 -4.28 0.17
N LEU A 70 6.63 -4.57 -0.40
CA LEU A 70 6.47 -5.65 -1.38
C LEU A 70 7.33 -5.41 -2.61
N HIS A 71 7.39 -4.17 -3.11
CA HIS A 71 8.25 -3.80 -4.23
C HIS A 71 9.74 -3.98 -3.88
N SER A 72 10.17 -3.48 -2.73
CA SER A 72 11.55 -3.56 -2.26
C SER A 72 12.00 -5.02 -2.13
N VAL A 73 11.23 -5.84 -1.42
CA VAL A 73 11.56 -7.25 -1.19
C VAL A 73 11.62 -8.03 -2.51
N ALA A 74 10.70 -7.77 -3.44
CA ALA A 74 10.75 -8.41 -4.76
C ALA A 74 12.00 -8.03 -5.56
N SER A 75 12.42 -6.76 -5.48
CA SER A 75 13.66 -6.29 -6.11
C SER A 75 14.90 -6.90 -5.46
N ASP A 76 14.94 -7.01 -4.12
CA ASP A 76 16.06 -7.59 -3.39
C ASP A 76 16.23 -9.08 -3.71
N PHE A 77 15.12 -9.83 -3.78
CA PHE A 77 15.18 -11.23 -4.20
C PHE A 77 15.67 -11.40 -5.65
N GLU A 78 15.27 -10.52 -6.57
CA GLU A 78 15.77 -10.53 -7.96
C GLU A 78 17.29 -10.28 -8.02
N ALA A 79 17.78 -9.30 -7.25
CA ALA A 79 19.21 -9.00 -7.17
C ALA A 79 20.02 -10.20 -6.61
N VAL A 80 19.48 -10.89 -5.61
CA VAL A 80 20.10 -12.11 -5.04
C VAL A 80 20.10 -13.26 -6.04
N ASP A 81 19.00 -13.46 -6.78
CA ASP A 81 18.93 -14.51 -7.82
C ASP A 81 19.95 -14.25 -8.94
N GLN A 82 20.07 -12.99 -9.39
CA GLN A 82 21.06 -12.60 -10.40
C GLN A 82 22.50 -12.79 -9.93
N ALA A 83 22.84 -12.33 -8.71
CA ALA A 83 24.17 -12.52 -8.13
C ALA A 83 24.52 -14.01 -7.94
N GLY A 84 23.51 -14.83 -7.59
CA GLY A 84 23.63 -16.28 -7.54
C GLY A 84 23.96 -16.86 -8.91
N ALA A 85 23.18 -16.54 -9.94
CA ALA A 85 23.37 -17.03 -11.30
C ALA A 85 24.78 -16.70 -11.85
N GLU A 86 25.24 -15.46 -11.69
CA GLU A 86 26.58 -15.02 -12.09
C GLU A 86 27.69 -15.82 -11.37
N SER A 87 27.49 -16.13 -10.08
CA SER A 87 28.43 -16.91 -9.28
C SER A 87 28.51 -18.39 -9.69
N PHE A 88 27.45 -18.93 -10.31
CA PHE A 88 27.42 -20.31 -10.82
C PHE A 88 27.93 -20.41 -12.27
N GLU A 89 27.72 -19.40 -13.10
CA GLU A 89 28.26 -19.36 -14.47
C GLU A 89 29.79 -19.11 -14.51
N GLY A 90 30.33 -18.34 -13.56
CA GLY A 90 31.78 -18.05 -13.48
C GLY A 90 32.66 -19.20 -12.95
N LYS A 91 32.11 -20.41 -12.73
CA LYS A 91 32.83 -21.54 -12.10
C LYS A 91 33.18 -22.69 -13.05
N HIS A 92 33.20 -22.41 -14.35
CA HIS A 92 33.39 -23.41 -15.41
C HIS A 92 34.69 -23.27 -16.24
N ASP A 93 35.71 -22.57 -15.71
CA ASP A 93 37.09 -22.57 -16.23
C ASP A 93 38.06 -23.32 -15.29
#